data_AF-A0A4Y2SYF3-F1
#
_entry.id   AF-A0A4Y2SYF3-F1
#
_cell.length_a   1.000
_cell.length_b   1.000
_cell.length_c   1.000
_cell.angle_alpha   90.00
_cell.angle_beta   90.00
_cell.angle_gamma   90.00
#
_symmetry.space_group_name_H-M   'P 1'
#
loop_
_entity.id
_entity.type
_entity.pdbx_description
1 polymer ?
#
loop_
_entity_poly.entity_id
_entity_poly.type
_entity_poly.pdbx_seq_one_letter_code
_entity_poly.pdbx_strand_id
1 'polypeptide(L)'
;MGIALCFNDSSQSAYGSVVYLKFSHLDETKTAFVISKSRVAPLKKLSLPRLELMAALLGARLIASIREHFAKFNMWTDSKIVIHWIKNNPRRWKTLVQNRVAEIQEKTPPEVYTHVHKLRIMKFRQRKRQKQNKFDLFVKSIY
;
A
#
# COMPACT_ATOMS: atom_id res chain seq x y z
N MET A 1 -21.59 4.10 -5.08
CA MET A 1 -20.58 3.02 -4.97
C MET A 1 -19.21 3.62 -4.67
N GLY A 2 -18.48 3.06 -3.70
CA GLY A 2 -17.14 3.53 -3.33
C GLY A 2 -16.02 2.66 -3.90
N ILE A 3 -14.82 3.23 -3.99
CA ILE A 3 -13.58 2.58 -4.47
C ILE A 3 -12.59 2.53 -3.31
N ALA A 4 -12.01 1.37 -3.02
CA ALA A 4 -10.93 1.25 -2.05
C ALA A 4 -9.59 1.71 -2.65
N LEU A 5 -8.85 2.54 -1.93
CA LEU A 5 -7.54 3.06 -2.32
C LEU A 5 -6.52 2.56 -1.30
N CYS A 6 -5.67 1.62 -1.71
CA CYS A 6 -4.60 1.09 -0.88
C CYS A 6 -3.29 1.80 -1.20
N PHE A 7 -2.69 2.45 -0.22
CA PHE A 7 -1.40 3.11 -0.32
C PHE A 7 -0.36 2.24 0.39
N ASN A 8 0.77 2.01 -0.27
CA ASN A 8 1.89 1.22 0.25
C ASN A 8 3.13 2.11 0.32
N ASP A 9 3.78 2.15 1.47
CA ASP A 9 4.98 2.95 1.69
C ASP A 9 5.97 2.19 2.58
N SER A 10 7.24 2.55 2.46
CA SER A 10 8.29 1.99 3.30
C SER A 10 9.45 2.96 3.50
N SER A 11 10.16 2.71 4.59
CA SER A 11 11.42 3.34 4.96
C SER A 11 12.42 2.25 5.35
N GLN A 12 13.64 2.64 5.72
CA GLN A 12 14.63 1.70 6.25
C GLN A 12 14.25 1.14 7.63
N SER A 13 13.34 1.82 8.35
CA SER A 13 12.94 1.47 9.71
C SER A 13 11.65 0.63 9.75
N ALA A 14 10.73 0.82 8.80
CA ALA A 14 9.46 0.11 8.77
C ALA A 14 8.81 0.13 7.39
N TYR A 15 7.79 -0.69 7.19
CA TYR A 15 6.96 -0.72 6.00
C TYR A 15 5.49 -0.92 6.35
N GLY A 16 4.59 -0.41 5.52
CA GLY A 16 3.17 -0.45 5.83
C GLY A 16 2.25 -0.13 4.67
N SER A 17 0.97 -0.45 4.89
CA SER A 17 -0.11 -0.21 3.94
C SER A 17 -1.33 0.33 4.66
N VAL A 18 -2.06 1.21 3.98
CA VAL A 18 -3.31 1.80 4.46
C VAL A 18 -4.35 1.82 3.36
N VAL A 19 -5.58 1.49 3.71
CA VAL A 19 -6.73 1.47 2.81
C VAL A 19 -7.72 2.57 3.19
N TYR A 20 -8.10 3.37 2.21
CA TYR A 20 -9.15 4.38 2.31
C TYR A 20 -10.30 4.05 1.38
N LEU A 21 -11.53 4.35 1.78
CA LEU A 21 -12.69 4.32 0.91
C LEU A 21 -12.88 5.70 0.28
N LYS A 22 -12.83 5.79 -1.05
CA LYS A 22 -13.23 6.97 -1.81
C LYS A 22 -14.67 6.79 -2.29
N PHE A 23 -15.56 7.72 -1.97
CA PHE A 23 -16.95 7.68 -2.40
C PHE A 23 -17.46 9.08 -2.74
N SER A 24 -18.44 9.15 -3.61
CA SER A 24 -19.15 10.39 -3.94
C SER A 24 -20.42 10.48 -3.10
N HIS A 25 -20.66 11.64 -2.50
CA HIS A 25 -21.88 11.93 -1.76
C HIS A 25 -22.24 13.40 -1.96
N LEU A 26 -23.45 13.67 -2.48
CA LEU A 26 -23.93 15.03 -2.76
C LEU A 26 -22.93 15.83 -3.62
N ASP A 27 -22.49 15.23 -4.74
CA ASP A 27 -21.48 15.77 -5.67
C ASP A 27 -20.09 16.05 -5.09
N GLU A 28 -19.87 15.79 -3.81
CA GLU A 28 -18.56 15.87 -3.17
C GLU A 28 -17.87 14.50 -3.15
N THR A 29 -16.59 14.50 -3.54
CA THR A 29 -15.72 13.33 -3.32
C THR A 29 -15.21 13.31 -1.89
N LYS A 30 -15.62 12.31 -1.12
CA LYS A 30 -15.17 12.09 0.26
C LYS A 30 -14.25 10.88 0.35
N THR A 31 -13.43 10.88 1.40
CA THR A 31 -12.56 9.74 1.71
C THR A 31 -12.65 9.37 3.19
N ALA A 32 -12.87 8.09 3.48
CA ALA A 32 -12.91 7.53 4.83
C ALA A 32 -11.76 6.53 5.05
N PHE A 33 -11.20 6.51 6.26
CA PHE A 33 -10.22 5.48 6.63
C PHE A 33 -10.95 4.15 6.81
N VAL A 34 -10.35 3.05 6.35
CA VAL A 34 -10.92 1.70 6.51
C VAL A 34 -10.03 0.87 7.42
N ILE A 35 -8.78 0.63 7.00
CA ILE A 35 -7.85 -0.24 7.72
C ILE A 35 -6.40 0.11 7.38
N SER A 36 -5.48 -0.14 8.30
CA SER A 36 -4.04 -0.05 8.05
C SER A 36 -3.30 -1.18 8.74
N LYS A 37 -2.16 -1.57 8.18
CA LYS A 37 -1.23 -2.52 8.79
C LYS A 37 0.19 -2.14 8.47
N SER A 38 1.09 -2.51 9.35
CA SER A 38 2.49 -2.08 9.32
C SER A 38 3.38 -3.07 10.06
N ARG A 39 4.68 -3.01 9.77
CA ARG A 39 5.70 -3.86 10.38
C ARG A 39 7.03 -3.11 10.47
N VAL A 40 7.77 -3.38 11.54
CA VAL A 40 9.17 -2.94 11.67
C VAL A 40 10.02 -3.65 10.62
N ALA A 41 10.99 -2.94 10.04
CA ALA A 41 11.91 -3.51 9.08
C ALA A 41 12.72 -4.65 9.74
N PRO A 42 13.00 -5.75 9.02
CA PRO A 42 13.78 -6.85 9.58
C PRO A 42 15.18 -6.38 9.99
N LEU A 43 15.71 -6.93 11.09
CA LEU A 43 17.08 -6.66 11.55
C LEU A 43 18.13 -6.96 10.46
N LYS A 44 17.88 -7.99 9.65
CA LYS A 44 18.67 -8.24 8.44
C LYS A 44 18.36 -7.17 7.40
N LYS A 45 19.34 -6.29 7.15
CA LYS A 45 19.22 -5.19 6.19
C LYS A 45 18.72 -5.67 4.83
N LEU A 46 17.55 -5.17 4.46
CA LEU A 46 16.98 -5.31 3.12
C LEU A 46 17.16 -4.00 2.36
N SER A 47 17.36 -4.08 1.05
CA SER A 47 17.35 -2.90 0.18
C SER A 47 15.97 -2.25 0.20
N LEU A 48 15.91 -0.92 0.04
CA LEU A 48 14.64 -0.17 0.01
C LEU A 48 13.60 -0.76 -0.96
N PRO A 49 13.92 -1.16 -2.21
CA PRO A 49 12.93 -1.79 -3.10
C PRO A 49 12.31 -3.08 -2.56
N ARG A 50 13.04 -3.84 -1.75
CA ARG A 50 12.51 -5.06 -1.12
C ARG A 50 11.56 -4.70 0.02
N LEU A 51 11.82 -3.63 0.76
CA LEU A 51 10.91 -3.14 1.80
C LEU A 51 9.64 -2.57 1.16
N GLU A 52 9.76 -1.86 0.04
CA GLU A 52 8.63 -1.37 -0.74
C GLU A 52 7.78 -2.53 -1.28
N LEU A 53 8.41 -3.61 -1.74
CA LEU A 53 7.71 -4.84 -2.16
C LEU A 53 6.97 -5.51 -0.98
N MET A 54 7.59 -5.51 0.21
CA MET A 54 6.95 -6.05 1.42
C MET A 54 5.76 -5.19 1.86
N ALA A 55 5.81 -3.87 1.67
CA ALA A 55 4.64 -3.00 1.83
C ALA A 55 3.54 -3.38 0.84
N ALA A 56 3.87 -3.51 -0.46
CA ALA A 56 2.88 -3.90 -1.47
C ALA A 56 2.22 -5.25 -1.18
N LEU A 57 2.97 -6.22 -0.65
CA LEU A 57 2.44 -7.51 -0.20
C LEU A 57 1.48 -7.35 0.98
N LEU A 58 1.82 -6.49 1.94
CA LEU A 58 0.95 -6.22 3.08
C LEU A 58 -0.37 -5.60 2.63
N GLY A 59 -0.32 -4.68 1.66
CA GLY A 59 -1.51 -4.10 1.04
C GLY A 59 -2.35 -5.13 0.29
N ALA A 60 -1.74 -6.03 -0.48
CA ALA A 60 -2.46 -7.08 -1.18
C ALA A 60 -3.23 -8.00 -0.22
N ARG A 61 -2.61 -8.36 0.91
CA ARG A 61 -3.26 -9.13 1.98
C ARG A 61 -4.40 -8.36 2.66
N LEU A 62 -4.22 -7.05 2.89
CA LEU A 62 -5.30 -6.21 3.43
C LEU A 62 -6.49 -6.16 2.48
N ILE A 63 -6.26 -5.87 1.19
CA ILE A 63 -7.32 -5.85 0.18
C ILE A 63 -8.01 -7.21 0.09
N ALA A 64 -7.27 -8.32 0.07
CA ALA A 64 -7.87 -9.65 0.06
C ALA A 64 -8.83 -9.87 1.23
N SER A 65 -8.51 -9.37 2.43
CA SER A 65 -9.39 -9.51 3.61
C SER A 65 -10.68 -8.68 3.57
N ILE A 66 -10.70 -7.60 2.76
CA ILE A 66 -11.85 -6.68 2.69
C ILE A 66 -12.50 -6.62 1.30
N ARG A 67 -12.04 -7.47 0.37
CA ARG A 67 -12.42 -7.41 -1.06
C ARG A 67 -13.92 -7.49 -1.27
N GLU A 68 -14.61 -8.31 -0.49
CA GLU A 68 -16.07 -8.53 -0.58
C GLU A 68 -16.89 -7.25 -0.29
N HIS A 69 -16.30 -6.29 0.43
CA HIS A 69 -16.97 -5.05 0.82
C HIS A 69 -16.83 -3.93 -0.22
N PHE A 70 -16.02 -4.12 -1.27
CA PHE A 70 -15.72 -3.08 -2.26
C PHE A 70 -15.79 -3.62 -3.69
N ALA A 71 -16.57 -2.95 -4.55
CA ALA A 71 -16.68 -3.32 -5.96
C ALA A 71 -15.38 -3.10 -6.75
N LYS A 72 -14.55 -2.12 -6.34
CA LYS A 72 -13.30 -1.74 -7.02
C LYS A 72 -12.24 -1.34 -6.01
N PHE A 73 -10.98 -1.62 -6.34
CA PHE A 73 -9.83 -1.18 -5.55
C PHE A 73 -8.63 -0.82 -6.43
N ASN A 74 -7.83 0.14 -5.96
CA ASN A 74 -6.57 0.53 -6.60
C ASN A 74 -5.41 0.38 -5.61
N MET A 75 -4.27 -0.11 -6.11
CA MET A 75 -3.04 -0.31 -5.35
C MET A 75 -2.01 0.73 -5.75
N TRP A 76 -1.63 1.61 -4.82
CA TRP A 76 -0.71 2.71 -5.07
C TRP A 76 0.61 2.51 -4.35
N THR A 77 1.70 2.79 -5.05
CA THR A 77 3.08 2.79 -4.53
C THR A 77 3.88 3.85 -5.28
N ASP A 78 4.88 4.42 -4.63
CA ASP A 78 5.85 5.35 -5.23
C ASP A 78 7.06 4.64 -5.87
N SER A 79 7.12 3.30 -5.78
CA SER A 79 8.22 2.52 -6.32
C SER A 79 7.93 1.98 -7.72
N LYS A 80 8.58 2.59 -8.72
CA LYS A 80 8.55 2.07 -10.11
C LYS A 80 9.16 0.67 -10.20
N ILE A 81 10.16 0.36 -9.37
CA ILE A 81 10.82 -0.96 -9.35
C ILE A 81 9.83 -2.02 -8.88
N VAL A 82 9.08 -1.76 -7.81
CA VAL A 82 8.05 -2.68 -7.31
C VAL A 82 6.94 -2.89 -8.34
N ILE A 83 6.47 -1.82 -9.01
CA ILE A 83 5.48 -1.95 -10.08
C ILE A 83 6.03 -2.81 -11.22
N HIS A 84 7.29 -2.61 -11.62
CA HIS A 84 7.93 -3.42 -12.64
C HIS A 84 7.99 -4.90 -12.23
N TRP A 85 8.36 -5.19 -10.98
CA TRP A 85 8.36 -6.57 -10.48
C TRP A 85 6.97 -7.20 -10.49
N ILE A 86 5.95 -6.47 -10.01
CA ILE A 86 4.57 -6.95 -9.89
C ILE A 86 3.92 -7.19 -11.25
N LYS A 87 4.19 -6.36 -12.26
CA LYS A 87 3.59 -6.47 -13.60
C LYS A 87 4.25 -7.49 -14.51
N ASN A 88 5.30 -8.15 -14.05
CA ASN A 88 6.05 -9.12 -14.85
C ASN A 88 5.99 -10.52 -14.23
N ASN A 89 6.43 -11.52 -15.00
CA ASN A 89 6.47 -12.91 -14.55
C ASN A 89 7.40 -13.07 -13.32
N PRO A 90 6.90 -13.58 -12.18
CA PRO A 90 7.69 -13.74 -10.94
C PRO A 90 8.94 -14.60 -11.13
N ARG A 91 8.92 -15.58 -12.04
CA ARG A 91 10.02 -16.53 -12.29
C ARG A 91 11.30 -15.86 -12.79
N ARG A 92 11.22 -14.61 -13.25
CA ARG A 92 12.39 -13.82 -13.68
C ARG A 92 13.21 -13.31 -12.49
N TRP A 93 12.65 -13.32 -11.29
CA TRP A 93 13.23 -12.70 -10.11
C TRP A 93 13.90 -13.72 -9.18
N LYS A 94 14.83 -13.24 -8.34
CA LYS A 94 15.41 -14.07 -7.27
C LYS A 94 14.31 -14.48 -6.27
N THR A 95 14.49 -15.63 -5.62
CA THR A 95 13.52 -16.32 -4.76
C THR A 95 12.73 -15.40 -3.80
N LEU A 96 13.39 -14.44 -3.13
CA LEU A 96 12.69 -13.49 -2.27
C LEU A 96 11.66 -12.69 -3.06
N VAL A 97 12.07 -12.00 -4.12
CA VAL A 97 11.18 -11.16 -4.92
C VAL A 97 10.14 -12.03 -5.64
N GLN A 98 10.58 -13.15 -6.24
CA GLN A 98 9.69 -14.10 -6.91
C GLN A 98 8.54 -14.55 -6.01
N ASN A 99 8.83 -15.05 -4.81
CA ASN A 99 7.79 -15.60 -3.93
C ASN A 99 6.79 -14.51 -3.49
N ARG A 100 7.25 -13.29 -3.22
CA ARG A 100 6.35 -12.19 -2.82
C ARG A 100 5.53 -11.67 -4.00
N VAL A 101 6.11 -11.59 -5.20
CA VAL A 101 5.37 -11.21 -6.40
C VAL A 101 4.32 -12.25 -6.74
N ALA A 102 4.65 -13.55 -6.68
CA ALA A 102 3.69 -14.61 -6.92
C ALA A 102 2.49 -14.53 -5.95
N GLU A 103 2.75 -14.30 -4.66
CA GLU A 103 1.68 -14.13 -3.67
C GLU A 103 0.85 -12.86 -3.90
N ILE A 104 1.48 -11.76 -4.32
CA ILE A 104 0.77 -10.53 -4.70
C ILE A 104 -0.19 -10.78 -5.87
N GLN A 105 0.30 -11.44 -6.92
CA GLN A 105 -0.46 -11.72 -8.14
C GLN A 105 -1.64 -12.68 -7.89
N GLU A 106 -1.51 -13.60 -6.93
CA GLU A 106 -2.60 -14.46 -6.47
C GLU A 106 -3.72 -13.67 -5.78
N LYS A 107 -3.38 -12.62 -5.02
CA LYS A 107 -4.34 -11.87 -4.19
C LYS A 107 -4.98 -10.70 -4.90
N THR A 108 -4.22 -10.04 -5.77
CA THR A 108 -4.65 -8.85 -6.48
C THR A 108 -4.11 -8.84 -7.91
N PRO A 109 -4.94 -8.44 -8.90
CA PRO A 109 -4.50 -8.35 -10.29
C PRO A 109 -3.37 -7.31 -10.48
N PRO A 110 -2.32 -7.58 -11.26
CA PRO A 110 -1.22 -6.63 -11.50
C PRO A 110 -1.65 -5.26 -12.05
N GLU A 111 -2.78 -5.21 -12.75
CA GLU A 111 -3.29 -4.03 -13.45
C GLU A 111 -3.72 -2.93 -12.48
N VAL A 112 -4.13 -3.29 -11.26
CA VAL A 112 -4.57 -2.31 -10.24
C VAL A 112 -3.40 -1.52 -9.63
N TYR A 113 -2.16 -1.91 -9.92
CA TYR A 113 -0.96 -1.24 -9.41
C TYR A 113 -0.60 0.00 -10.23
N THR A 114 -0.66 1.16 -9.58
CA THR A 114 -0.39 2.48 -10.17
C THR A 114 0.72 3.20 -9.41
N HIS A 115 1.62 3.83 -10.16
CA HIS A 115 2.67 4.69 -9.58
C HIS A 115 2.06 6.01 -9.10
N VAL A 116 2.34 6.39 -7.86
CA VAL A 116 1.93 7.68 -7.31
C VAL A 116 3.14 8.38 -6.73
N HIS A 117 3.33 9.65 -7.09
CA HIS A 117 4.43 10.44 -6.57
C HIS A 117 4.36 10.53 -5.04
N LYS A 118 5.48 10.32 -4.35
CA LYS A 118 5.59 10.32 -2.88
C LYS A 118 4.99 11.58 -2.24
N LEU A 119 5.16 12.74 -2.88
CA LEU A 119 4.57 14.02 -2.47
C LEU A 119 3.03 13.99 -2.40
N ARG A 120 2.37 13.21 -3.25
CA ARG A 120 0.89 13.09 -3.26
C ARG A 120 0.40 12.20 -2.12
N ILE A 121 1.16 11.18 -1.75
CA ILE A 121 0.93 10.35 -0.56
C ILE A 121 1.13 11.19 0.71
N MET A 122 2.21 11.99 0.76
CA MET A 122 2.49 12.89 1.89
C MET A 122 1.49 14.04 2.03
N LYS A 123 0.95 14.60 0.94
CA LYS A 123 -0.10 15.63 1.00
C LYS A 123 -1.43 15.07 1.51
N PHE A 124 -1.76 13.82 1.16
CA PHE A 124 -2.92 13.13 1.74
C PHE A 124 -2.72 12.89 3.25
N ARG A 125 -1.50 12.54 3.66
CA ARG A 125 -1.07 12.42 5.07
C ARG A 125 -1.24 13.72 5.86
N GLN A 126 -0.84 14.88 5.29
CA GLN A 126 -0.95 16.18 5.96
C GLN A 126 -2.39 16.66 6.12
N ARG A 127 -3.27 16.44 5.14
CA ARG A 127 -4.69 16.87 5.23
C ARG A 127 -5.52 16.11 6.27
N LYS A 128 -5.15 14.86 6.59
CA LYS A 128 -5.84 14.04 7.61
C LYS A 128 -5.23 14.17 9.02
N ARG A 129 -4.05 14.80 9.14
CA ARG A 129 -3.31 15.05 10.39
C ARG A 129 -4.04 15.97 11.38
N GLN A 130 -5.09 16.67 10.95
CA GLN A 130 -5.89 17.54 11.82
C GLN A 130 -7.09 16.85 12.52
N LYS A 131 -7.36 15.54 12.31
CA LYS A 131 -8.62 14.93 12.81
C LYS A 131 -8.56 13.64 13.63
N GLN A 132 -7.41 13.03 13.95
CA GLN A 132 -7.43 11.80 14.78
C GLN A 132 -6.21 11.65 15.73
N ASN A 133 -6.46 11.83 17.02
CA ASN A 133 -5.55 11.45 18.11
C ASN A 133 -5.51 9.92 18.28
N LYS A 134 -4.34 9.41 18.72
CA LYS A 134 -3.84 8.00 18.80
C LYS A 134 -3.13 7.43 17.56
N PHE A 135 -3.40 7.90 16.33
CA PHE A 135 -2.68 7.45 15.11
C PHE A 135 -1.28 8.08 14.95
N ASP A 136 -1.04 9.24 15.57
CA ASP A 136 0.16 10.07 15.37
C ASP A 136 1.44 9.47 15.97
N LEU A 137 1.32 8.58 16.96
CA LEU A 137 2.43 7.83 17.54
C LEU A 137 2.92 6.70 16.61
N PHE A 138 2.01 6.12 15.83
CA PHE A 138 2.30 4.99 14.96
C PHE A 138 3.04 5.42 13.68
N VAL A 139 2.65 6.57 13.09
CA VAL A 139 3.29 7.12 11.89
C VAL A 139 4.68 7.71 12.19
N LYS A 140 4.92 8.19 13.42
CA LYS A 140 6.26 8.57 13.90
C LYS A 140 7.22 7.38 14.00
N SER A 141 6.74 6.15 14.15
CA SER A 141 7.62 4.97 14.22
C SER A 141 8.15 4.51 12.86
N ILE A 142 7.56 4.98 11.76
CA ILE A 142 8.03 4.65 10.39
C ILE A 142 9.12 5.64 9.94
N TYR A 143 9.30 6.78 10.63
CA TYR A 143 10.30 7.81 10.34
C TYR A 143 11.09 8.20 11.57
#